data_AF-A0A1F6KSF6-F1
#
_entry.id   AF-A0A1F6KSF6-F1
#
_cell.length_a   1.000
_cell.length_b   1.000
_cell.length_c   1.000
_cell.angle_alpha   90.00
_cell.angle_beta   90.00
_cell.angle_gamma   90.00
#
_symmetry.space_group_name_H-M   'P 1'
#
loop_
_entity.id
_entity.type
_entity.pdbx_description
1 polymer ?
#
loop_
_entity_poly.entity_id
_entity_poly.type
_entity_poly.pdbx_seq_one_letter_code
_entity_poly.pdbx_strand_id
1 'polypeptide(L)'
;MLKRISEHAIYYIALLIILSLGFLLAYSSSDRSWQIGVIIAITFFYVLWGIMHHLINHDLHTKIVVEYILIGAFGLTIVFFLLSVNGNY
;
A
#
# COMPACT_ATOMS: atom_id res chain seq x y z
N MET A 1 22.37 14.09 -11.88
CA MET A 1 21.24 13.35 -12.49
C MET A 1 21.09 11.96 -11.90
N LEU A 2 22.11 11.09 -11.95
CA LEU A 2 22.08 9.73 -11.37
C LEU A 2 21.77 9.68 -9.86
N LYS A 3 22.32 10.61 -9.07
CA LYS A 3 22.12 10.66 -7.61
C LYS A 3 20.68 10.97 -7.16
N ARG A 4 19.97 11.82 -7.92
CA ARG A 4 18.54 12.10 -7.68
C ARG A 4 17.65 10.91 -8.04
N ILE A 5 17.97 10.20 -9.13
CA ILE A 5 17.25 8.98 -9.52
C ILE A 5 17.42 7.89 -8.47
N SER A 6 18.65 7.71 -7.94
CA SER A 6 18.90 6.72 -6.89
C SER A 6 18.18 7.03 -5.58
N GLU A 7 18.08 8.30 -5.20
CA GLU A 7 17.38 8.71 -3.97
C GLU A 7 15.88 8.38 -4.05
N HIS A 8 15.21 8.69 -5.17
CA HIS A 8 13.80 8.32 -5.34
C HIS A 8 13.60 6.81 -5.52
N ALA A 9 14.52 6.11 -6.19
CA ALA A 9 14.45 4.67 -6.42
C ALA A 9 14.38 3.86 -5.10
N ILE A 10 15.10 4.28 -4.06
CA ILE A 10 15.08 3.60 -2.76
C ILE A 10 13.67 3.59 -2.16
N TYR A 11 12.93 4.69 -2.25
CA TYR A 11 11.57 4.75 -1.72
C TYR A 11 10.59 3.87 -2.50
N TYR A 12 10.74 3.78 -3.83
CA TYR A 12 9.94 2.88 -4.66
C TYR A 12 10.29 1.41 -4.41
N ILE A 13 11.57 1.08 -4.21
CA ILE A 13 12.01 -0.27 -3.84
C ILE A 13 11.46 -0.65 -2.46
N ALA A 14 11.55 0.25 -1.48
CA ALA A 14 10.97 0.04 -0.15
C ALA A 14 9.46 -0.19 -0.24
N LEU A 15 8.73 0.61 -1.04
CA LEU A 15 7.31 0.42 -1.27
C LEU A 15 7.01 -0.94 -1.90
N LEU A 16 7.77 -1.35 -2.91
CA LEU A 16 7.62 -2.65 -3.56
C LEU A 16 7.86 -3.80 -2.59
N ILE A 17 8.85 -3.68 -1.71
CA ILE A 17 9.14 -4.68 -0.66
C ILE A 17 7.98 -4.76 0.33
N ILE A 18 7.50 -3.62 0.85
CA ILE A 18 6.38 -3.58 1.80
C ILE A 18 5.13 -4.23 1.18
N LEU A 19 4.80 -3.86 -0.06
CA LEU A 19 3.64 -4.40 -0.77
C LEU A 19 3.77 -5.90 -1.04
N SER A 20 4.96 -6.36 -1.47
CA SER A 20 5.21 -7.78 -1.73
C SER A 20 5.15 -8.61 -0.46
N LEU A 21 5.74 -8.14 0.64
CA LEU A 21 5.72 -8.83 1.92
C LEU A 21 4.31 -8.93 2.49
N GLY A 22 3.54 -7.83 2.49
CA GLY A 22 2.17 -7.90 3.00
C GLY A 22 1.26 -8.74 2.10
N PHE A 23 1.47 -8.77 0.78
CA PHE A 23 0.79 -9.73 -0.10
C PHE A 23 1.12 -11.17 0.27
N LEU A 24 2.40 -11.51 0.46
CA LEU A 24 2.83 -12.85 0.87
C LEU A 24 2.26 -13.24 2.24
N LEU A 25 2.22 -12.31 3.19
CA LEU A 25 1.62 -12.53 4.52
C LEU A 25 0.10 -12.72 4.46
N ALA A 26 -0.60 -12.03 3.56
CA ALA A 26 -2.01 -12.27 3.33
C ALA A 26 -2.22 -13.65 2.69
N TYR A 27 -1.39 -14.00 1.71
CA TYR A 27 -1.46 -15.28 0.99
C TYR A 27 -1.07 -16.49 1.87
N SER A 28 -0.24 -16.30 2.91
CA SER A 28 0.21 -17.40 3.76
C SER A 28 -0.87 -18.00 4.67
N SER A 29 -2.05 -17.39 4.74
CA SER A 29 -3.17 -17.89 5.55
C SER A 29 -4.45 -17.92 4.73
N SER A 30 -5.22 -18.99 4.90
CA SER A 30 -6.59 -19.09 4.35
C SER A 30 -7.64 -18.44 5.27
N ASP A 31 -7.24 -18.00 6.47
CA ASP A 31 -8.13 -17.28 7.37
C ASP A 31 -8.44 -15.89 6.79
N ARG A 32 -9.70 -15.68 6.47
CA ARG A 32 -10.19 -14.43 5.88
C ARG A 32 -10.03 -13.23 6.81
N SER A 33 -10.15 -13.43 8.12
CA SER A 33 -9.94 -12.35 9.10
C SER A 33 -8.48 -11.92 9.12
N TRP A 34 -7.56 -12.89 9.01
CA TRP A 34 -6.13 -12.61 8.86
C TRP A 34 -5.83 -11.87 7.57
N GLN A 35 -6.34 -12.34 6.44
CA GLN A 35 -6.17 -11.68 5.13
C GLN A 35 -6.65 -10.23 5.17
N ILE A 36 -7.86 -9.98 5.66
CA ILE A 36 -8.42 -8.64 5.80
C ILE A 36 -7.55 -7.77 6.72
N GLY A 37 -7.12 -8.30 7.86
CA GLY A 37 -6.24 -7.58 8.80
C GLY A 37 -4.92 -7.15 8.16
N VAL A 38 -4.26 -8.06 7.44
CA VAL A 38 -3.00 -7.78 6.73
C VAL A 38 -3.21 -6.75 5.61
N ILE A 39 -4.29 -6.88 4.83
CA ILE A 39 -4.62 -5.98 3.73
C ILE A 39 -4.95 -4.55 4.24
N ILE A 40 -5.61 -4.42 5.40
CA ILE A 40 -5.83 -3.11 6.02
C ILE A 40 -4.49 -2.52 6.49
N ALA A 41 -3.65 -3.32 7.16
CA ALA A 41 -2.36 -2.88 7.65
C ALA A 41 -1.43 -2.42 6.52
N ILE A 42 -1.34 -3.18 5.42
CA ILE A 42 -0.47 -2.85 4.29
C ILE A 42 -0.94 -1.58 3.57
N THR A 43 -2.25 -1.37 3.42
CA THR A 43 -2.80 -0.12 2.85
C THR A 43 -2.46 1.07 3.74
N PHE A 44 -2.57 0.92 5.06
CA PHE A 44 -2.17 1.96 6.00
C PHE A 44 -0.67 2.30 5.85
N PHE A 45 0.20 1.29 5.76
CA PHE A 45 1.63 1.50 5.51
C PHE A 45 1.91 2.15 4.15
N TYR A 46 1.18 1.78 3.10
CA TYR A 46 1.28 2.41 1.78
C TYR A 46 1.00 3.93 1.86
N VAL A 47 -0.09 4.32 2.53
CA VAL A 47 -0.46 5.74 2.71
C VAL A 47 0.60 6.46 3.55
N LEU A 48 1.00 5.89 4.69
CA LEU A 48 2.03 6.49 5.55
C LEU A 48 3.35 6.67 4.82
N TRP A 49 3.81 5.65 4.10
CA TRP A 49 5.09 5.70 3.37
C TRP A 49 5.05 6.75 2.26
N GLY A 50 3.94 6.84 1.52
CA GLY A 50 3.72 7.88 0.51
C GLY A 50 3.79 9.29 1.11
N ILE A 51 3.10 9.52 2.23
CA ILE A 51 3.13 10.80 2.94
C ILE A 51 4.54 11.10 3.45
N MET A 52 5.23 10.14 4.08
CA MET A 52 6.59 10.32 4.58
C MET A 52 7.58 10.64 3.46
N HIS A 53 7.50 9.95 2.32
CA HIS A 53 8.32 10.23 1.15
C HIS A 53 8.21 11.69 0.72
N HIS A 54 6.97 12.17 0.56
CA HIS A 54 6.73 13.54 0.12
C HIS A 54 7.02 14.60 1.20
N LEU A 55 6.88 14.23 2.48
CA LEU A 55 7.25 15.11 3.58
C LEU A 55 8.76 15.33 3.62
N ILE A 56 9.56 14.26 3.47
CA ILE A 56 11.02 14.31 3.47
C ILE A 56 11.56 15.05 2.24
N ASN A 57 10.89 14.92 1.09
CA ASN A 57 11.29 15.60 -0.15
C ASN A 57 10.75 17.04 -0.27
N HIS A 58 10.08 17.54 0.77
CA HIS A 58 9.50 18.89 0.85
C HIS A 58 8.50 19.23 -0.28
N ASP A 59 7.82 18.23 -0.83
CA ASP A 59 6.81 18.37 -1.90
C ASP A 59 5.42 17.85 -1.47
N LEU A 60 5.21 17.74 -0.15
CA LEU A 60 3.92 17.33 0.40
C LEU A 60 2.87 18.44 0.23
N HIS A 61 1.84 18.14 -0.56
CA HIS A 61 0.65 18.96 -0.70
C HIS A 61 -0.59 18.17 -0.30
N THR A 62 -1.64 18.84 0.18
CA THR A 62 -2.92 18.19 0.55
C THR A 62 -3.49 17.35 -0.58
N LYS A 63 -3.32 17.78 -1.84
CA LYS A 63 -3.69 17.01 -3.04
C LYS A 63 -3.04 15.63 -3.05
N ILE A 64 -1.74 15.56 -2.78
CA ILE A 64 -0.97 14.30 -2.75
C ILE A 64 -1.48 13.39 -1.62
N VAL A 65 -1.70 13.93 -0.42
CA VAL A 65 -2.27 13.16 0.71
C VAL A 65 -3.62 12.53 0.33
N VAL A 66 -4.51 13.32 -0.28
CA VAL A 66 -5.82 12.84 -0.74
C VAL A 66 -5.67 11.77 -1.83
N GLU A 67 -4.74 11.94 -2.77
CA GLU A 67 -4.46 10.93 -3.81
C GLU A 67 -4.06 9.58 -3.19
N TYR A 68 -3.12 9.56 -2.23
CA TYR A 68 -2.72 8.32 -1.55
C TYR A 68 -3.89 7.66 -0.80
N ILE A 69 -4.70 8.43 -0.09
CA ILE A 69 -5.87 7.91 0.63
C ILE A 69 -6.88 7.29 -0.35
N LEU A 70 -7.19 7.99 -1.45
CA LEU A 70 -8.14 7.52 -2.45
C LEU A 70 -7.63 6.25 -3.16
N ILE A 71 -6.35 6.19 -3.51
CA ILE A 71 -5.76 4.99 -4.14
C ILE A 71 -5.78 3.81 -3.15
N GLY A 72 -5.45 4.05 -1.88
CA GLY A 72 -5.53 3.02 -0.84
C GLY A 72 -6.96 2.50 -0.64
N ALA A 73 -7.94 3.41 -0.56
CA ALA A 73 -9.36 3.05 -0.43
C ALA A 73 -9.88 2.29 -1.66
N PHE A 74 -9.46 2.69 -2.86
CA PHE A 74 -9.81 2.00 -4.10
C PHE A 74 -9.24 0.58 -4.12
N GLY A 75 -7.96 0.40 -3.74
CA GLY A 75 -7.33 -0.90 -3.58
C GLY A 75 -8.07 -1.80 -2.58
N LEU A 76 -8.41 -1.28 -1.39
CA LEU A 76 -9.21 -2.01 -0.41
C LEU A 76 -10.57 -2.44 -0.95
N THR A 77 -11.24 -1.56 -1.70
CA THR A 77 -12.55 -1.86 -2.31
C THR A 77 -12.45 -3.02 -3.28
N ILE A 78 -11.43 -3.04 -4.15
CA ILE A 78 -11.17 -4.14 -5.09
C ILE A 78 -10.95 -5.44 -4.33
N VAL A 79 -10.09 -5.43 -3.31
CA VAL A 79 -9.74 -6.65 -2.58
C VAL A 79 -10.93 -7.18 -1.79
N PHE A 80 -11.71 -6.32 -1.14
CA PHE A 80 -12.93 -6.73 -0.44
C PHE A 80 -13.98 -7.29 -1.41
N PHE A 81 -14.12 -6.70 -2.60
CA PHE A 81 -14.97 -7.24 -3.65
C PHE A 81 -14.53 -8.65 -4.07
N LEU A 82 -13.23 -8.85 -4.34
CA LEU A 82 -12.69 -10.16 -4.73
C LEU A 82 -12.89 -11.23 -3.64
N LEU A 83 -12.65 -10.87 -2.38
CA LEU A 83 -12.91 -11.77 -1.25
C LEU A 83 -14.41 -12.08 -1.15
N SER A 84 -15.30 -11.09 -1.36
CA SER A 84 -16.75 -11.30 -1.34
C SER A 84 -17.22 -12.27 -2.42
N VAL A 85 -16.68 -12.16 -3.63
CA VAL A 85 -17.03 -13.05 -4.76
C VAL A 85 -16.60 -14.49 -4.49
N ASN A 86 -15.40 -14.70 -3.93
CA ASN A 86 -14.86 -16.03 -3.65
C ASN A 86 -15.45 -16.70 -2.39
N GLY A 87 -16.38 -16.04 -1.67
CA GLY A 87 -16.97 -16.52 -0.42
C GLY A 87 -18.26 -17.31 -0.55
N ASN A 88 -18.71 -17.66 -1.77
CA ASN A 88 -19.96 -18.40 -1.99
C ASN A 88 -19.68 -19.85 -2.39
N TYR A 89 -19.81 -20.77 -1.42
CA TYR A 89 -20.36 -22.15 -1.42
C TYR A 89 -19.79 -22.93 -0.22
#